data_AF-A0A7J8M2F0-F1
#
_entry.id   AF-A0A7J8M2F0-F1
#
_cell.length_a   1.000
_cell.length_b   1.000
_cell.length_c   1.000
_cell.angle_alpha   90.00
_cell.angle_beta   90.00
_cell.angle_gamma   90.00
#
_symmetry.space_group_name_H-M   'P 1'
#
loop_
_entity.id
_entity.type
_entity.pdbx_description
1 polymer ?
#
loop_
_entity_poly.entity_id
_entity_poly.type
_entity_poly.pdbx_seq_one_letter_code
_entity_poly.pdbx_strand_id
1 'polypeptide(L)'
;TCSAALNAFARVDFVAKIWICPFCYQRNHFPPHYAMISETNLPCELYPQYTTVQYTLQPDPNNPSSAPQLPPVFVFVLDTCMIEEELEFVKSAMKQAIGLLPENALVGFVSFGTQAHVHELGFSDMSKVYVFRGNKEITKEQVLEQLGLGAAGRRPTAGYPKGLQNGFTNTGVNRFLLPASDCEFTLNSLLDELQTDQWPVQAGHRASRCTGVALSVAAGLLGACLPGTGARIVALVGGPCTEGPGTIVSKDLSEPVRSHKDLDKDAAPYFKKAVKFYDSLAKQLVSQGHVLDLFASALD
;
A
#
# COMPACT_ATOMS: atom_id res chain seq x y z
N THR A 1 24.29 22.98 -2.28
CA THR A 1 24.13 22.21 -3.54
C THR A 1 24.76 20.83 -3.48
N CYS A 2 25.95 20.61 -2.91
CA CYS A 2 26.57 19.28 -2.92
C CYS A 2 25.87 18.23 -2.01
N SER A 3 25.73 18.50 -0.71
CA SER A 3 25.09 17.60 0.27
C SER A 3 25.59 16.14 0.25
N ALA A 4 26.80 15.89 -0.24
CA ALA A 4 27.39 14.55 -0.26
C ALA A 4 27.72 14.08 1.15
N ALA A 5 27.48 12.79 1.42
CA ALA A 5 27.88 12.17 2.66
C ALA A 5 29.41 12.01 2.75
N LEU A 6 29.93 12.02 3.98
CA LEU A 6 31.31 11.61 4.25
C LEU A 6 31.52 10.17 3.76
N ASN A 7 32.67 9.92 3.13
CA ASN A 7 33.02 8.63 2.57
C ASN A 7 34.55 8.46 2.50
N ALA A 8 35.01 7.24 2.27
CA ALA A 8 36.43 6.85 2.28
C ALA A 8 37.33 7.59 1.27
N PHE A 9 36.77 8.28 0.28
CA PHE A 9 37.52 9.08 -0.69
C PHE A 9 37.71 10.54 -0.27
N ALA A 10 37.11 10.95 0.85
CA ALA A 10 37.31 12.29 1.42
C ALA A 10 38.74 12.44 1.94
N ARG A 11 39.36 13.60 1.65
CA ARG A 11 40.65 13.94 2.26
C ARG A 11 40.41 14.53 3.63
N VAL A 12 41.08 14.01 4.65
CA VAL A 12 40.88 14.41 6.04
C VAL A 12 42.11 15.14 6.55
N ASP A 13 41.88 16.29 7.21
CA ASP A 13 42.87 16.98 8.01
C ASP A 13 42.51 16.77 9.48
N PHE A 14 43.25 15.88 10.14
CA PHE A 14 43.04 15.53 11.55
C PHE A 14 43.47 16.62 12.53
N VAL A 15 44.29 17.59 12.10
CA VAL A 15 44.74 18.70 12.95
C VAL A 15 43.67 19.77 12.98
N ALA A 16 43.21 20.21 11.80
CA ALA A 16 42.15 21.19 11.67
C ALA A 16 40.74 20.61 11.92
N LYS A 17 40.63 19.28 12.06
CA LYS A 17 39.35 18.55 12.24
C LYS A 17 38.35 18.89 11.13
N ILE A 18 38.84 18.85 9.89
CA ILE A 18 38.03 19.07 8.69
C ILE A 18 38.20 17.92 7.71
N TRP A 19 37.21 17.78 6.83
CA TRP A 19 37.29 16.90 5.67
C TRP A 19 36.94 17.67 4.39
N ILE A 20 37.54 17.26 3.28
CA ILE A 20 37.34 17.83 1.97
C ILE A 20 36.47 16.87 1.17
N CYS A 21 35.31 17.35 0.74
CA CYS A 21 34.39 16.57 -0.08
C CYS A 21 35.05 16.21 -1.43
N PRO A 22 35.08 14.94 -1.85
CA PRO A 22 35.74 14.54 -3.09
C PRO A 22 35.00 15.01 -4.35
N PHE A 23 33.74 15.46 -4.23
CA PHE A 23 32.93 15.91 -5.36
C PHE A 23 33.00 17.42 -5.59
N CYS A 24 32.85 18.20 -4.52
CA CYS A 24 32.78 19.67 -4.62
C CYS A 24 33.99 20.39 -4.04
N TYR A 25 34.95 19.65 -3.46
CA TYR A 25 36.16 20.19 -2.80
C TYR A 25 35.89 21.17 -1.64
N GLN A 26 34.64 21.27 -1.19
CA GLN A 26 34.28 22.04 -0.01
C GLN A 26 34.96 21.47 1.23
N ARG A 27 35.52 22.37 2.06
CA ARG A 27 36.02 22.04 3.40
C ARG A 27 34.85 22.06 4.38
N ASN A 28 34.68 20.97 5.10
CA ASN A 28 33.60 20.76 6.06
C ASN A 28 34.21 20.45 7.43
N HIS A 29 33.65 21.04 8.49
CA HIS A 29 34.02 20.67 9.85
C HIS A 29 33.38 19.34 10.24
N PHE A 30 34.09 18.54 11.02
CA PHE A 30 33.47 17.38 11.65
C PHE A 30 32.44 17.80 12.70
N PRO A 31 31.35 17.03 12.87
CA PRO A 31 30.40 17.26 13.95
C PRO A 31 31.04 17.03 15.33
N PRO A 32 30.46 17.57 16.42
CA PRO A 32 31.06 17.51 17.76
C PRO A 32 31.38 16.10 18.26
N HIS A 33 30.58 15.09 17.88
CA HIS A 33 30.80 13.71 18.29
C HIS A 33 32.05 13.06 17.65
N TYR A 34 32.67 13.69 16.65
CA TYR A 34 33.96 13.30 16.06
C TYR A 34 35.13 14.15 16.55
N ALA A 35 35.01 14.85 17.68
CA ALA A 35 36.09 15.67 18.23
C ALA A 35 37.42 14.89 18.44
N MET A 36 37.34 13.59 18.73
CA MET A 36 38.48 12.70 18.98
C MET A 36 39.02 11.98 17.72
N ILE A 37 38.58 12.38 16.52
CA ILE A 37 39.02 11.72 15.27
C ILE A 37 40.53 11.80 15.07
N SER A 38 41.16 10.70 14.66
CA SER A 38 42.60 10.61 14.32
C SER A 38 42.86 9.47 13.33
N GLU A 39 44.09 9.32 12.85
CA GLU A 39 44.47 8.23 11.93
C GLU A 39 44.20 6.83 12.50
N THR A 40 44.25 6.66 13.82
CA THR A 40 43.95 5.39 14.52
C THR A 40 42.54 5.34 15.11
N ASN A 41 41.79 6.43 15.05
CA ASN A 41 40.42 6.53 15.56
C ASN A 41 39.51 7.16 14.47
N LEU A 42 39.19 6.34 13.46
CA LEU A 42 38.38 6.74 12.32
C LEU A 42 36.93 6.27 12.49
N PRO A 43 35.94 7.10 12.10
CA PRO A 43 34.58 6.63 11.93
C PRO A 43 34.50 5.61 10.78
N CYS A 44 33.51 4.73 10.83
CA CYS A 44 33.38 3.63 9.88
C CYS A 44 33.33 4.09 8.43
N GLU A 45 32.69 5.22 8.13
CA GLU A 45 32.59 5.75 6.78
C GLU A 45 33.92 6.18 6.12
N LEU A 46 35.01 6.25 6.88
CA LEU A 46 36.34 6.60 6.38
C LEU A 46 37.25 5.39 6.15
N TYR A 47 36.86 4.17 6.53
CA TYR A 47 37.67 2.99 6.22
C TYR A 47 37.66 2.73 4.71
N PRO A 48 38.83 2.55 4.06
CA PRO A 48 38.91 2.28 2.62
C PRO A 48 38.11 1.04 2.17
N GLN A 49 38.00 0.04 3.05
CA GLN A 49 37.19 -1.16 2.81
C GLN A 49 35.67 -0.95 2.94
N TYR A 50 35.21 0.14 3.56
CA TYR A 50 33.79 0.43 3.77
C TYR A 50 33.28 1.46 2.76
N THR A 51 33.32 1.08 1.47
CA THR A 51 32.80 1.92 0.38
C THR A 51 31.26 1.99 0.36
N THR A 52 30.59 1.08 1.07
CA THR A 52 29.14 1.03 1.24
C THR A 52 28.83 0.96 2.73
N VAL A 53 28.06 1.94 3.22
CA VAL A 53 27.71 2.06 4.64
C VAL A 53 26.21 2.33 4.76
N GLN A 54 25.57 1.70 5.75
CA GLN A 54 24.18 1.96 6.13
C GLN A 54 24.14 2.69 7.47
N TYR A 55 23.37 3.77 7.54
CA TYR A 55 23.17 4.53 8.76
C TYR A 55 21.81 4.23 9.37
N THR A 56 21.78 4.00 10.68
CA THR A 56 20.53 3.99 11.45
C THR A 56 20.37 5.34 12.12
N LEU A 57 19.40 6.13 11.64
CA LEU A 57 19.10 7.43 12.24
C LEU A 57 18.29 7.21 13.51
N GLN A 58 18.74 7.79 14.62
CA GLN A 58 17.93 7.84 15.83
C GLN A 58 16.84 8.91 15.67
N PRO A 59 15.62 8.66 16.19
CA PRO A 59 14.60 9.70 16.22
C PRO A 59 15.12 10.88 17.04
N ASP A 60 15.18 12.06 16.45
CA ASP A 60 15.59 13.29 17.14
C ASP A 60 14.31 13.99 17.62
N PRO A 61 14.03 14.00 18.94
CA PRO A 61 12.81 14.60 19.48
C PRO A 61 12.65 16.10 19.14
N ASN A 62 13.72 16.79 18.74
CA ASN A 62 13.69 18.20 18.33
C ASN A 62 13.58 18.41 16.81
N ASN A 63 13.62 17.33 16.01
CA ASN A 63 13.51 17.40 14.57
C ASN A 63 12.16 16.81 14.10
N PRO A 64 11.20 17.63 13.64
CA PRO A 64 9.91 17.14 13.13
C PRO A 64 10.03 16.24 11.90
N SER A 65 11.20 16.13 11.27
CA SER A 65 11.47 15.19 10.18
C SER A 65 11.95 13.81 10.64
N SER A 66 12.24 13.60 11.93
CA SER A 66 12.39 12.24 12.46
C SER A 66 11.01 11.66 12.74
N ALA A 67 10.43 11.05 11.70
CA ALA A 67 9.14 10.41 11.83
C ALA A 67 9.22 9.28 12.87
N PRO A 68 8.25 9.16 13.79
CA PRO A 68 8.12 7.96 14.61
C PRO A 68 8.06 6.74 13.69
N GLN A 69 8.59 5.59 14.11
CA GLN A 69 8.46 4.37 13.31
C GLN A 69 6.98 3.99 13.23
N LEU A 70 6.36 4.30 12.09
CA LEU A 70 4.97 3.97 11.81
C LEU A 70 4.89 2.49 11.48
N PRO A 71 3.88 1.76 11.99
CA PRO A 71 3.70 0.36 11.64
C PRO A 71 3.47 0.24 10.12
N PRO A 72 4.01 -0.80 9.47
CA PRO A 72 3.74 -1.05 8.07
C PRO A 72 2.26 -1.40 7.88
N VAL A 73 1.70 -1.03 6.73
CA VAL A 73 0.29 -1.29 6.41
C VAL A 73 0.19 -2.24 5.22
N PHE A 74 -0.66 -3.26 5.33
CA PHE A 74 -0.97 -4.23 4.29
C PHE A 74 -2.48 -4.23 4.03
N VAL A 75 -2.89 -3.89 2.80
CA VAL A 75 -4.29 -4.01 2.37
C VAL A 75 -4.38 -5.13 1.35
N PHE A 76 -5.05 -6.22 1.73
CA PHE A 76 -5.32 -7.33 0.84
C PHE A 76 -6.56 -7.01 -0.01
N VAL A 77 -6.43 -7.16 -1.32
CA VAL A 77 -7.49 -6.91 -2.30
C VAL A 77 -7.76 -8.21 -3.05
N LEU A 78 -8.85 -8.88 -2.71
CA LEU A 78 -9.16 -10.23 -3.20
C LEU A 78 -10.32 -10.19 -4.21
N ASP A 79 -10.03 -10.66 -5.42
CA ASP A 79 -11.04 -10.96 -6.42
C ASP A 79 -11.88 -12.18 -6.01
N THR A 80 -13.20 -12.11 -6.23
CA THR A 80 -14.14 -13.21 -5.97
C THR A 80 -14.80 -13.73 -7.25
N CYS A 81 -14.45 -13.20 -8.44
CA CYS A 81 -14.94 -13.66 -9.74
C CYS A 81 -14.12 -14.86 -10.29
N MET A 82 -13.90 -15.88 -9.48
CA MET A 82 -13.14 -17.10 -9.80
C MET A 82 -13.93 -18.35 -9.42
N ILE A 83 -13.43 -19.53 -9.80
CA ILE A 83 -14.05 -20.80 -9.38
C ILE A 83 -13.79 -21.06 -7.90
N GLU A 84 -14.68 -21.84 -7.26
CA GLU A 84 -14.62 -22.09 -5.81
C GLU A 84 -13.28 -22.70 -5.37
N GLU A 85 -12.74 -23.63 -6.15
CA GLU A 85 -11.46 -24.28 -5.85
C GLU A 85 -10.30 -23.26 -5.78
N GLU A 86 -10.22 -22.34 -6.75
CA GLU A 86 -9.21 -21.28 -6.77
C GLU A 86 -9.40 -20.30 -5.60
N LEU A 87 -10.67 -20.00 -5.26
CA LEU A 87 -10.99 -19.15 -4.12
C LEU A 87 -10.53 -19.77 -2.79
N GLU A 88 -10.70 -21.09 -2.61
CA GLU A 88 -10.21 -21.79 -1.42
C GLU A 88 -8.68 -21.81 -1.33
N PHE A 89 -7.99 -21.99 -2.45
CA PHE A 89 -6.52 -21.91 -2.47
C PHE A 89 -6.01 -20.53 -2.08
N VAL A 90 -6.60 -19.46 -2.64
CA VAL A 90 -6.16 -18.09 -2.33
C VAL A 90 -6.51 -17.68 -0.89
N LYS A 91 -7.67 -18.11 -0.36
CA LYS A 91 -7.99 -17.93 1.07
C LYS A 91 -6.93 -18.57 1.95
N SER A 92 -6.57 -19.84 1.69
CA SER A 92 -5.54 -20.56 2.45
C SER A 92 -4.18 -19.85 2.39
N ALA A 93 -3.74 -19.47 1.19
CA ALA A 93 -2.48 -18.76 0.99
C ALA A 93 -2.47 -17.39 1.68
N MET A 94 -3.60 -16.67 1.66
CA MET A 94 -3.71 -15.36 2.31
C MET A 94 -3.68 -15.47 3.83
N LYS A 95 -4.36 -16.47 4.42
CA LYS A 95 -4.28 -16.75 5.87
C LYS A 95 -2.83 -17.03 6.28
N GLN A 96 -2.12 -17.85 5.51
CA GLN A 96 -0.70 -18.10 5.75
C GLN A 96 0.14 -16.82 5.65
N ALA A 97 -0.09 -15.99 4.64
CA ALA A 97 0.63 -14.73 4.46
C ALA A 97 0.40 -13.75 5.62
N ILE A 98 -0.84 -13.65 6.11
CA ILE A 98 -1.20 -12.81 7.26
C ILE A 98 -0.48 -13.31 8.52
N GLY A 99 -0.40 -14.63 8.74
CA GLY A 99 0.32 -15.22 9.87
C GLY A 99 1.84 -15.02 9.85
N LEU A 100 2.40 -14.52 8.74
CA LEU A 100 3.82 -14.17 8.62
C LEU A 100 4.10 -12.67 8.84
N LEU A 101 3.06 -11.85 8.98
CA LEU A 101 3.20 -10.41 9.20
C LEU A 101 3.69 -10.11 10.63
N PRO A 102 4.45 -9.02 10.83
CA PRO A 102 4.71 -8.51 12.17
C PRO A 102 3.40 -8.23 12.91
N GLU A 103 3.34 -8.56 14.20
CA GLU A 103 2.12 -8.43 15.02
C GLU A 103 1.52 -7.01 15.00
N ASN A 104 2.38 -5.98 14.97
CA ASN A 104 1.99 -4.58 14.95
C ASN A 104 1.71 -4.03 13.53
N ALA A 105 1.87 -4.84 12.48
CA ALA A 105 1.54 -4.44 11.12
C ALA A 105 0.03 -4.24 11.00
N LEU A 106 -0.40 -3.15 10.39
CA LEU A 106 -1.82 -2.89 10.18
C LEU A 106 -2.32 -3.64 8.96
N VAL A 107 -3.42 -4.37 9.09
CA VAL A 107 -4.04 -5.17 8.04
C VAL A 107 -5.42 -4.62 7.72
N GLY A 108 -5.70 -4.46 6.42
CA GLY A 108 -7.03 -4.15 5.90
C GLY A 108 -7.44 -5.15 4.82
N PHE A 109 -8.74 -5.27 4.59
CA PHE A 109 -9.29 -6.20 3.62
C PHE A 109 -10.33 -5.56 2.70
N VAL A 110 -10.16 -5.78 1.40
CA VAL A 110 -11.10 -5.41 0.34
C VAL A 110 -11.38 -6.67 -0.48
N SER A 111 -12.64 -7.06 -0.61
CA SER A 111 -13.03 -8.09 -1.58
C SER A 111 -13.73 -7.43 -2.76
N PHE A 112 -13.64 -8.01 -3.96
CA PHE A 112 -14.34 -7.43 -5.10
C PHE A 112 -14.76 -8.47 -6.14
N GLY A 113 -15.82 -8.13 -6.86
CA GLY A 113 -16.29 -8.83 -8.05
C GLY A 113 -17.01 -7.82 -8.94
N THR A 114 -18.33 -7.92 -9.02
CA THR A 114 -19.18 -6.89 -9.66
C THR A 114 -19.15 -5.55 -8.90
N GLN A 115 -18.91 -5.61 -7.59
CA GLN A 115 -18.79 -4.46 -6.70
C GLN A 115 -17.52 -4.59 -5.86
N ALA A 116 -17.04 -3.48 -5.30
CA ALA A 116 -15.90 -3.48 -4.38
C ALA A 116 -16.38 -3.28 -2.94
N HIS A 117 -15.92 -4.14 -2.03
CA HIS A 117 -16.36 -4.24 -0.65
C HIS A 117 -15.19 -3.94 0.30
N VAL A 118 -15.30 -2.87 1.08
CA VAL A 118 -14.33 -2.55 2.14
C VAL A 118 -14.86 -3.08 3.46
N HIS A 119 -14.08 -3.95 4.10
CA HIS A 119 -14.49 -4.62 5.34
C HIS A 119 -14.01 -3.83 6.57
N GLU A 120 -14.93 -3.53 7.49
CA GLU A 120 -14.64 -2.87 8.77
C GLU A 120 -14.27 -3.94 9.81
N LEU A 121 -12.98 -4.19 9.97
CA LEU A 121 -12.45 -5.24 10.86
C LEU A 121 -12.58 -4.90 12.36
N GLY A 122 -12.64 -3.60 12.70
CA GLY A 122 -12.69 -3.09 14.07
C GLY A 122 -14.01 -3.29 14.81
N PHE A 123 -15.02 -3.90 14.18
CA PHE A 123 -16.32 -4.11 14.79
C PHE A 123 -16.60 -5.61 14.97
N SER A 124 -16.26 -6.13 16.15
CA SER A 124 -16.33 -7.57 16.47
C SER A 124 -17.75 -8.13 16.60
N ASP A 125 -18.75 -7.28 16.87
CA ASP A 125 -20.12 -7.73 17.13
C ASP A 125 -20.83 -8.23 15.86
N MET A 126 -20.46 -7.70 14.68
CA MET A 126 -21.06 -8.07 13.39
C MET A 126 -20.17 -7.61 12.22
N SER A 127 -20.16 -8.36 11.12
CA SER A 127 -19.48 -7.92 9.90
C SER A 127 -20.15 -6.66 9.31
N LYS A 128 -19.37 -5.59 9.15
CA LYS A 128 -19.78 -4.35 8.47
C LYS A 128 -18.97 -4.16 7.21
N VAL A 129 -19.65 -3.93 6.09
CA VAL A 129 -19.05 -3.82 4.76
C VAL A 129 -19.56 -2.57 4.05
N TYR A 130 -18.64 -1.80 3.48
CA TYR A 130 -18.96 -0.62 2.66
C TYR A 130 -18.85 -1.00 1.19
N VAL A 131 -19.94 -0.78 0.45
CA VAL A 131 -20.08 -1.27 -0.92
C VAL A 131 -19.94 -0.12 -1.91
N PHE A 132 -18.98 -0.25 -2.81
CA PHE A 132 -18.69 0.68 -3.89
C PHE A 132 -19.13 0.09 -5.23
N ARG A 133 -19.82 0.90 -6.04
CA ARG A 133 -20.28 0.48 -7.36
C ARG A 133 -19.09 0.26 -8.30
N GLY A 134 -18.98 -0.94 -8.87
CA GLY A 134 -17.88 -1.32 -9.74
C GLY A 134 -17.83 -0.62 -11.10
N ASN A 135 -18.93 0.00 -11.53
CA ASN A 135 -19.01 0.68 -12.83
C ASN A 135 -18.69 2.18 -12.80
N LYS A 136 -18.44 2.74 -11.61
CA LYS A 136 -18.27 4.18 -11.43
C LYS A 136 -16.87 4.49 -10.93
N GLU A 137 -16.22 5.45 -11.56
CA GLU A 137 -14.96 6.02 -11.06
C GLU A 137 -15.19 6.72 -9.72
N ILE A 138 -14.31 6.44 -8.76
CA ILE A 138 -14.35 7.02 -7.44
C ILE A 138 -13.00 7.64 -7.10
N THR A 139 -13.05 8.89 -6.67
CA THR A 139 -11.87 9.65 -6.25
C THR A 139 -11.46 9.29 -4.83
N LYS A 140 -10.20 9.52 -4.48
CA LYS A 140 -9.69 9.35 -3.10
C LYS A 140 -10.58 10.09 -2.09
N GLU A 141 -10.96 11.32 -2.38
CA GLU A 141 -11.73 12.18 -1.50
C GLU A 141 -13.13 11.58 -1.23
N GLN A 142 -13.76 11.03 -2.27
CA GLN A 142 -15.05 10.35 -2.15
C GLN A 142 -14.96 9.04 -1.37
N VAL A 143 -13.88 8.27 -1.53
CA VAL A 143 -13.64 7.06 -0.70
C VAL A 143 -13.53 7.48 0.77
N LEU A 144 -12.70 8.48 1.07
CA LEU A 144 -12.53 8.97 2.44
C LEU A 144 -13.85 9.47 3.03
N GLU A 145 -14.65 10.22 2.28
CA GLU A 145 -15.95 10.69 2.74
C GLU A 145 -16.92 9.53 3.04
N GLN A 146 -17.06 8.57 2.13
CA GLN A 146 -17.98 7.44 2.29
C GLN A 146 -17.57 6.49 3.43
N LEU A 147 -16.28 6.37 3.71
CA LEU A 147 -15.76 5.59 4.85
C LEU A 147 -15.78 6.38 6.18
N GLY A 148 -16.21 7.64 6.18
CA GLY A 148 -16.21 8.51 7.35
C GLY A 148 -14.81 8.96 7.79
N LEU A 149 -13.83 8.90 6.89
CA LEU A 149 -12.42 9.27 7.07
C LEU A 149 -12.10 10.70 6.59
N GLY A 150 -13.04 11.36 5.91
CA GLY A 150 -12.91 12.74 5.46
C GLY A 150 -12.84 13.77 6.59
N ALA A 151 -12.47 15.01 6.27
CA ALA A 151 -12.27 16.09 7.25
C ALA A 151 -13.50 16.34 8.15
N ALA A 152 -14.72 16.09 7.66
CA ALA A 152 -15.97 16.21 8.40
C ALA A 152 -16.26 15.05 9.38
N GLY A 153 -15.58 13.90 9.24
CA GLY A 153 -15.70 12.73 10.12
C GLY A 153 -14.96 12.88 11.46
N ARG A 154 -14.16 13.94 11.61
CA ARG A 154 -13.44 14.28 12.86
C ARG A 154 -14.35 14.95 13.91
N ARG A 155 -15.64 14.62 13.98
CA ARG A 155 -16.48 15.06 15.11
C ARG A 155 -16.19 14.13 16.29
N PRO A 156 -15.85 14.66 17.49
CA PRO A 156 -15.75 13.82 18.67
C PRO A 156 -17.15 13.29 18.98
N THR A 157 -17.34 11.97 18.83
CA THR A 157 -18.55 11.30 19.29
C THR A 157 -18.64 11.46 20.80
N ALA A 158 -19.52 12.35 21.25
CA ALA A 158 -19.87 12.48 22.65
C ALA A 158 -20.63 11.22 23.09
N GLY A 159 -20.10 10.53 24.11
CA GLY A 159 -20.89 9.64 24.95
C GLY A 159 -20.52 8.15 24.94
N TYR A 160 -19.28 7.77 25.31
CA TYR A 160 -19.02 6.47 25.96
C TYR A 160 -17.91 6.63 27.02
N PRO A 161 -17.96 5.93 28.18
CA PRO A 161 -17.09 6.23 29.32
C PRO A 161 -15.66 5.69 29.15
N LYS A 162 -14.73 6.45 29.73
CA LYS A 162 -13.27 6.27 29.79
C LYS A 162 -12.82 4.85 30.20
N GLY A 163 -11.89 4.29 29.42
CA GLY A 163 -10.97 3.21 29.81
C GLY A 163 -9.64 3.36 29.07
N LEU A 164 -8.56 3.49 29.85
CA LEU A 164 -7.11 3.54 29.54
C LEU A 164 -6.58 4.33 28.33
N GLN A 165 -5.79 5.37 28.65
CA GLN A 165 -4.94 6.13 27.75
C GLN A 165 -3.76 5.28 27.24
N ASN A 166 -3.69 5.11 25.92
CA ASN A 166 -2.45 4.96 25.16
C ASN A 166 -2.54 5.87 23.93
N GLY A 167 -1.45 6.58 23.62
CA GLY A 167 -1.44 7.81 22.83
C GLY A 167 -1.67 7.69 21.32
N PHE A 168 -2.79 7.11 20.88
CA PHE A 168 -3.22 7.17 19.48
C PHE A 168 -4.33 8.21 19.31
N THR A 169 -4.03 9.26 18.55
CA THR A 169 -5.04 10.21 18.10
C THR A 169 -6.13 9.45 17.34
N ASN A 170 -7.39 9.57 17.80
CA ASN A 170 -8.59 9.07 17.13
C ASN A 170 -8.53 9.32 15.61
N THR A 171 -8.33 8.27 14.82
CA THR A 171 -8.44 8.32 13.36
C THR A 171 -9.34 7.16 12.95
N GLY A 172 -10.50 7.44 12.35
CA GLY A 172 -11.50 6.41 12.02
C GLY A 172 -11.01 5.29 11.10
N VAL A 173 -9.76 5.40 10.60
CA VAL A 173 -9.08 4.41 9.78
C VAL A 173 -8.75 3.13 10.54
N ASN A 174 -8.55 3.22 11.87
CA ASN A 174 -8.30 2.06 12.73
C ASN A 174 -9.49 1.08 12.78
N ARG A 175 -10.67 1.48 12.28
CA ARG A 175 -11.81 0.56 12.12
C ARG A 175 -11.64 -0.38 10.92
N PHE A 176 -10.84 0.03 9.93
CA PHE A 176 -10.56 -0.71 8.70
C PHE A 176 -9.18 -1.35 8.71
N LEU A 177 -8.21 -0.71 9.39
CA LEU A 177 -6.83 -1.13 9.50
C LEU A 177 -6.51 -1.48 10.96
N LEU A 178 -6.40 -2.77 11.26
CA LEU A 178 -6.12 -3.27 12.61
C LEU A 178 -4.74 -3.93 12.67
N PRO A 179 -4.06 -3.91 13.83
CA PRO A 179 -2.88 -4.74 14.03
C PRO A 179 -3.16 -6.20 13.67
N ALA A 180 -2.20 -6.88 13.04
CA ALA A 180 -2.32 -8.27 12.62
C ALA A 180 -2.71 -9.18 13.81
N SER A 181 -2.16 -8.92 15.00
CA SER A 181 -2.50 -9.61 16.24
C SER A 181 -3.98 -9.47 16.63
N ASP A 182 -4.61 -8.35 16.29
CA ASP A 182 -5.94 -7.98 16.77
C ASP A 182 -7.03 -8.45 15.78
N CYS A 183 -6.70 -8.53 14.49
CA CYS A 183 -7.65 -8.93 13.45
C CYS A 183 -7.53 -10.38 12.98
N GLU A 184 -6.55 -11.16 13.45
CA GLU A 184 -6.29 -12.52 12.97
C GLU A 184 -7.55 -13.39 12.99
N PHE A 185 -8.24 -13.46 14.13
CA PHE A 185 -9.47 -14.26 14.26
C PHE A 185 -10.58 -13.74 13.35
N THR A 186 -10.88 -12.44 13.42
CA THR A 186 -11.94 -11.80 12.62
C THR A 186 -11.72 -11.99 11.12
N LEU A 187 -10.48 -11.82 10.65
CA LEU A 187 -10.14 -11.97 9.25
C LEU A 187 -10.18 -13.43 8.82
N ASN A 188 -9.74 -14.38 9.66
CA ASN A 188 -9.89 -15.80 9.37
C ASN A 188 -11.36 -16.21 9.21
N SER A 189 -12.22 -15.82 10.15
CA SER A 189 -13.67 -16.09 10.06
C SER A 189 -14.29 -15.45 8.82
N LEU A 190 -13.92 -14.21 8.51
CA LEU A 190 -14.38 -13.52 7.30
C LEU A 190 -13.98 -14.29 6.04
N LEU A 191 -12.75 -14.78 5.97
CA LEU A 191 -12.27 -15.56 4.83
C LEU A 191 -12.92 -16.93 4.72
N ASP A 192 -13.26 -17.57 5.83
CA ASP A 192 -14.03 -18.81 5.82
C ASP A 192 -15.43 -18.60 5.24
N GLU A 193 -16.07 -17.48 5.57
CA GLU A 193 -17.42 -17.13 5.11
C GLU A 193 -17.46 -16.52 3.69
N LEU A 194 -16.33 -16.03 3.19
CA LEU A 194 -16.27 -15.35 1.88
C LEU A 194 -16.64 -16.33 0.75
N GLN A 195 -17.55 -15.93 -0.13
CA GLN A 195 -17.97 -16.74 -1.27
C GLN A 195 -17.56 -16.11 -2.60
N THR A 196 -17.66 -16.88 -3.67
CA THR A 196 -17.51 -16.38 -5.05
C THR A 196 -18.57 -15.31 -5.34
N ASP A 197 -18.30 -14.44 -6.31
CA ASP A 197 -19.25 -13.40 -6.71
C ASP A 197 -20.57 -14.03 -7.21
N GLN A 198 -21.66 -13.79 -6.48
CA GLN A 198 -22.95 -14.43 -6.75
C GLN A 198 -23.75 -13.74 -7.87
N TRP A 199 -23.18 -12.73 -8.53
CA TRP A 199 -23.85 -12.05 -9.64
C TRP A 199 -23.95 -12.97 -10.86
N PRO A 200 -25.15 -13.15 -11.43
CA PRO A 200 -25.33 -14.06 -12.57
C PRO A 200 -24.47 -13.67 -13.77
N VAL A 201 -23.73 -14.64 -14.28
CA VAL A 201 -22.95 -14.50 -15.53
C VAL A 201 -23.73 -15.15 -16.66
N GLN A 202 -24.05 -14.37 -17.69
CA GLN A 202 -24.77 -14.89 -18.86
C GLN A 202 -23.88 -15.86 -19.64
N ALA A 203 -24.49 -16.87 -20.28
CA ALA A 203 -23.76 -17.75 -21.18
C ALA A 203 -23.04 -16.93 -22.28
N GLY A 204 -21.81 -17.31 -22.60
CA GLY A 204 -20.99 -16.55 -23.55
C GLY A 204 -20.41 -15.24 -22.98
N HIS A 205 -20.55 -14.95 -21.68
CA HIS A 205 -19.99 -13.76 -21.06
C HIS A 205 -19.00 -14.09 -19.94
N ARG A 206 -18.04 -13.19 -19.73
CA ARG A 206 -17.15 -13.13 -18.57
C ARG A 206 -17.89 -12.53 -17.38
N ALA A 207 -17.44 -12.88 -16.17
CA ALA A 207 -17.88 -12.22 -14.95
C ALA A 207 -17.61 -10.70 -14.99
N SER A 208 -18.47 -9.94 -14.32
CA SER A 208 -18.31 -8.50 -14.18
C SER A 208 -17.28 -8.21 -13.09
N ARG A 209 -16.10 -7.72 -13.49
CA ARG A 209 -14.95 -7.58 -12.59
C ARG A 209 -14.46 -6.14 -12.55
N CYS A 210 -14.63 -5.48 -11.40
CA CYS A 210 -14.28 -4.08 -11.21
C CYS A 210 -12.90 -3.86 -10.57
N THR A 211 -11.86 -4.53 -11.08
CA THR A 211 -10.48 -4.46 -10.53
C THR A 211 -9.99 -3.02 -10.36
N GLY A 212 -10.20 -2.14 -11.35
CA GLY A 212 -9.75 -0.76 -11.26
C GLY A 212 -10.43 0.03 -10.13
N VAL A 213 -11.72 -0.21 -9.87
CA VAL A 213 -12.42 0.39 -8.72
C VAL A 213 -11.90 -0.16 -7.41
N ALA A 214 -11.71 -1.48 -7.30
CA ALA A 214 -11.20 -2.11 -6.08
C ALA A 214 -9.81 -1.55 -5.69
N LEU A 215 -8.91 -1.39 -6.67
CA LEU A 215 -7.60 -0.79 -6.44
C LEU A 215 -7.68 0.70 -6.09
N SER A 216 -8.61 1.45 -6.70
CA SER A 216 -8.83 2.88 -6.37
C SER A 216 -9.37 3.05 -4.96
N VAL A 217 -10.27 2.17 -4.53
CA VAL A 217 -10.81 2.14 -3.17
C VAL A 217 -9.73 1.79 -2.16
N ALA A 218 -8.91 0.77 -2.42
CA ALA A 218 -7.78 0.42 -1.56
C ALA A 218 -6.76 1.57 -1.44
N ALA A 219 -6.41 2.21 -2.56
CA ALA A 219 -5.53 3.38 -2.58
C ALA A 219 -6.16 4.59 -1.85
N GLY A 220 -7.48 4.77 -1.96
CA GLY A 220 -8.23 5.79 -1.25
C GLY A 220 -8.23 5.57 0.27
N LEU A 221 -8.47 4.34 0.72
CA LEU A 221 -8.39 3.92 2.13
C LEU A 221 -7.00 4.20 2.71
N LEU A 222 -5.93 3.76 2.03
CA LEU A 222 -4.55 4.04 2.45
C LEU A 222 -4.24 5.54 2.46
N GLY A 223 -4.95 6.32 1.65
CA GLY A 223 -4.87 7.76 1.66
C GLY A 223 -5.30 8.44 2.96
N ALA A 224 -5.92 7.70 3.90
CA ALA A 224 -6.25 8.14 5.26
C ALA A 224 -5.08 7.97 6.27
N CYS A 225 -4.04 7.21 5.90
CA CYS A 225 -2.87 6.99 6.74
C CYS A 225 -2.05 8.29 6.93
N LEU A 226 -1.19 8.30 7.95
CA LEU A 226 -0.26 9.40 8.16
C LEU A 226 0.74 9.50 6.99
N PRO A 227 1.07 10.72 6.51
CA PRO A 227 2.11 10.87 5.49
C PRO A 227 3.43 10.22 5.91
N GLY A 228 4.02 9.43 5.01
CA GLY A 228 5.24 8.66 5.28
C GLY A 228 5.00 7.27 5.86
N THR A 229 3.76 6.85 6.11
CA THR A 229 3.44 5.45 6.40
C THR A 229 3.77 4.58 5.18
N GLY A 230 4.67 3.61 5.37
CA GLY A 230 4.91 2.57 4.37
C GLY A 230 3.70 1.65 4.26
N ALA A 231 3.03 1.68 3.12
CA ALA A 231 1.83 0.87 2.88
C ALA A 231 1.95 0.04 1.60
N ARG A 232 1.34 -1.14 1.59
CA ARG A 232 1.36 -2.09 0.49
C ARG A 232 -0.04 -2.64 0.22
N ILE A 233 -0.49 -2.50 -1.01
CA ILE A 233 -1.68 -3.16 -1.54
C ILE A 233 -1.23 -4.51 -2.10
N VAL A 234 -1.81 -5.61 -1.62
CA VAL A 234 -1.57 -6.97 -2.14
C VAL A 234 -2.84 -7.41 -2.87
N ALA A 235 -2.83 -7.27 -4.19
CA ALA A 235 -3.97 -7.59 -5.04
C ALA A 235 -3.86 -9.00 -5.62
N LEU A 236 -4.87 -9.83 -5.38
CA LEU A 236 -4.98 -11.21 -5.84
C LEU A 236 -6.13 -11.26 -6.85
N VAL A 237 -5.81 -11.49 -8.13
CA VAL A 237 -6.75 -11.28 -9.24
C VAL A 237 -6.83 -12.52 -10.14
N GLY A 238 -8.02 -13.08 -10.27
CA GLY A 238 -8.29 -14.27 -11.09
C GLY A 238 -8.64 -14.04 -12.57
N GLY A 239 -8.16 -12.96 -13.21
CA GLY A 239 -8.63 -12.57 -14.56
C GLY A 239 -8.74 -11.06 -14.84
N PRO A 240 -9.04 -10.67 -16.09
CA PRO A 240 -8.99 -9.28 -16.54
C PRO A 240 -10.14 -8.42 -16.00
N CYS A 241 -9.89 -7.13 -15.78
CA CYS A 241 -10.94 -6.16 -15.45
C CYS A 241 -11.94 -6.03 -16.61
N THR A 242 -13.23 -6.26 -16.38
CA THR A 242 -14.29 -6.23 -17.41
C THR A 242 -15.34 -5.13 -17.17
N GLU A 243 -15.32 -4.49 -16.01
CA GLU A 243 -16.29 -3.49 -15.58
C GLU A 243 -15.57 -2.24 -15.04
N GLY A 244 -16.10 -1.06 -15.37
CA GLY A 244 -15.67 0.21 -14.77
C GLY A 244 -14.34 0.78 -15.28
N PRO A 245 -13.75 1.76 -14.57
CA PRO A 245 -12.45 2.31 -14.91
C PRO A 245 -11.38 1.23 -14.93
N GLY A 246 -10.51 1.25 -15.94
CA GLY A 246 -9.47 0.25 -16.10
C GLY A 246 -9.93 -1.06 -16.76
N THR A 247 -11.13 -1.11 -17.37
CA THR A 247 -11.57 -2.24 -18.22
C THR A 247 -10.49 -2.59 -19.25
N ILE A 248 -10.18 -3.88 -19.34
CA ILE A 248 -9.14 -4.48 -20.18
C ILE A 248 -9.75 -5.17 -21.41
N VAL A 249 -10.91 -5.79 -21.25
CA VAL A 249 -11.64 -6.54 -22.26
C VAL A 249 -13.14 -6.43 -21.96
N SER A 250 -13.99 -6.59 -22.96
CA SER A 250 -15.43 -6.64 -22.73
C SER A 250 -15.85 -7.94 -22.02
N LYS A 251 -17.12 -7.98 -21.62
CA LYS A 251 -17.70 -9.20 -21.05
C LYS A 251 -17.97 -10.24 -22.13
N ASP A 252 -18.08 -9.91 -23.40
CA ASP A 252 -18.43 -10.89 -24.44
C ASP A 252 -17.23 -11.82 -24.72
N LEU A 253 -17.39 -13.13 -24.53
CA LEU A 253 -16.34 -14.12 -24.77
C LEU A 253 -15.96 -14.23 -26.26
N SER A 254 -16.82 -13.79 -27.17
CA SER A 254 -16.48 -13.69 -28.60
C SER A 254 -15.44 -12.61 -28.88
N GLU A 255 -15.29 -11.63 -27.97
CA GLU A 255 -14.21 -10.66 -28.02
C GLU A 255 -13.01 -11.18 -27.22
N PRO A 256 -11.89 -11.54 -27.89
CA PRO A 256 -10.71 -12.05 -27.21
C PRO A 256 -9.96 -10.94 -26.46
N VAL A 257 -9.17 -11.34 -25.47
CA VAL A 257 -8.19 -10.43 -24.87
C VAL A 257 -7.18 -10.00 -25.94
N ARG A 258 -6.87 -8.71 -26.00
CA ARG A 258 -5.96 -8.12 -27.00
C ARG A 258 -4.62 -8.87 -27.09
N SER A 259 -4.13 -9.06 -28.30
CA SER A 259 -2.79 -9.58 -28.60
C SER A 259 -1.81 -8.45 -28.95
N HIS A 260 -0.52 -8.77 -29.09
CA HIS A 260 0.47 -7.83 -29.63
C HIS A 260 0.11 -7.32 -31.03
N LYS A 261 -0.45 -8.20 -31.89
CA LYS A 261 -0.90 -7.82 -33.24
C LYS A 261 -2.05 -6.80 -33.21
N ASP A 262 -2.93 -6.88 -32.22
CA ASP A 262 -4.03 -5.93 -32.09
C ASP A 262 -3.52 -4.56 -31.64
N LEU A 263 -2.49 -4.51 -30.79
CA LEU A 263 -1.82 -3.27 -30.41
C LEU A 263 -1.12 -2.62 -31.61
N ASP A 264 -0.39 -3.40 -32.40
CA ASP A 264 0.31 -2.91 -33.60
C ASP A 264 -0.65 -2.34 -34.65
N LYS A 265 -1.87 -2.89 -34.73
CA LYS A 265 -2.92 -2.46 -35.66
C LYS A 265 -3.88 -1.42 -35.08
N ASP A 266 -3.66 -0.95 -33.85
CA ASP A 266 -4.57 -0.08 -33.10
C ASP A 266 -6.01 -0.63 -33.00
N ALA A 267 -6.14 -1.96 -32.96
CA ALA A 267 -7.39 -2.71 -32.86
C ALA A 267 -7.75 -3.10 -31.41
N ALA A 268 -7.18 -2.40 -30.42
CA ALA A 268 -7.39 -2.66 -28.99
C ALA A 268 -8.17 -1.52 -28.31
N PRO A 269 -9.52 -1.51 -28.35
CA PRO A 269 -10.34 -0.35 -27.98
C PRO A 269 -10.19 0.07 -26.50
N TYR A 270 -9.89 -0.89 -25.62
CA TYR A 270 -9.76 -0.64 -24.18
C TYR A 270 -8.37 -0.15 -23.77
N PHE A 271 -7.34 -0.39 -24.58
CA PHE A 271 -5.94 -0.28 -24.15
C PHE A 271 -5.56 1.13 -23.71
N LYS A 272 -5.78 2.15 -24.56
CA LYS A 272 -5.37 3.54 -24.28
C LYS A 272 -6.08 4.10 -23.03
N LYS A 273 -7.36 3.77 -22.83
CA LYS A 273 -8.13 4.21 -21.66
C LYS A 273 -7.65 3.50 -20.39
N ALA A 274 -7.40 2.19 -20.45
CA ALA A 274 -6.89 1.42 -19.33
C ALA A 274 -5.50 1.89 -18.89
N VAL A 275 -4.56 2.07 -19.83
CA VAL A 275 -3.21 2.59 -19.55
C VAL A 275 -3.30 3.94 -18.85
N LYS A 276 -4.09 4.88 -19.38
CA LYS A 276 -4.26 6.21 -18.76
C LYS A 276 -4.77 6.12 -17.32
N PHE A 277 -5.72 5.23 -17.07
CA PHE A 277 -6.29 5.03 -15.74
C PHE A 277 -5.26 4.45 -14.76
N TYR A 278 -4.61 3.35 -15.10
CA TYR A 278 -3.63 2.71 -14.22
C TYR A 278 -2.36 3.57 -14.06
N ASP A 279 -1.96 4.35 -15.05
CA ASP A 279 -0.89 5.36 -14.92
C ASP A 279 -1.25 6.45 -13.91
N SER A 280 -2.51 6.89 -13.89
CA SER A 280 -2.99 7.87 -12.91
C SER A 280 -2.95 7.29 -11.50
N LEU A 281 -3.43 6.05 -11.34
CA LEU A 281 -3.38 5.33 -10.06
C LEU A 281 -1.93 5.11 -9.59
N ALA A 282 -1.02 4.72 -10.49
CA ALA A 282 0.39 4.53 -10.18
C ALA A 282 1.03 5.84 -9.69
N LYS A 283 0.77 6.97 -10.37
CA LYS A 283 1.25 8.29 -9.92
C LYS A 283 0.73 8.65 -8.53
N GLN A 284 -0.54 8.35 -8.24
CA GLN A 284 -1.10 8.56 -6.91
C GLN A 284 -0.35 7.72 -5.86
N LEU A 285 -0.14 6.42 -6.09
CA LEU A 285 0.56 5.55 -5.15
C LEU A 285 2.01 5.99 -4.92
N VAL A 286 2.74 6.33 -5.99
CA VAL A 286 4.12 6.85 -5.92
C VAL A 286 4.18 8.14 -5.11
N SER A 287 3.23 9.06 -5.34
CA SER A 287 3.18 10.33 -4.59
C SER A 287 2.92 10.14 -3.08
N GLN A 288 2.29 9.02 -2.71
CA GLN A 288 1.97 8.66 -1.33
C GLN A 288 3.03 7.75 -0.68
N GLY A 289 3.98 7.22 -1.45
CA GLY A 289 4.96 6.24 -0.98
C GLY A 289 4.35 4.85 -0.75
N HIS A 290 3.28 4.51 -1.46
CA HIS A 290 2.59 3.21 -1.34
C HIS A 290 3.02 2.25 -2.46
N VAL A 291 3.00 0.96 -2.15
CA VAL A 291 3.33 -0.14 -3.07
C VAL A 291 2.06 -0.85 -3.51
N LEU A 292 2.02 -1.33 -4.76
CA LEU A 292 0.99 -2.24 -5.26
C LEU A 292 1.67 -3.50 -5.81
N ASP A 293 1.35 -4.64 -5.21
CA ASP A 293 1.70 -5.96 -5.71
C ASP A 293 0.47 -6.56 -6.40
N LEU A 294 0.62 -7.07 -7.62
CA LEU A 294 -0.45 -7.68 -8.39
C LEU A 294 -0.11 -9.15 -8.69
N PHE A 295 -0.78 -10.06 -7.99
CA PHE A 295 -0.71 -11.49 -8.19
C PHE A 295 -1.88 -11.91 -9.09
N ALA A 296 -1.59 -12.17 -10.36
CA ALA A 296 -2.59 -12.56 -11.36
C ALA A 296 -2.44 -14.03 -11.72
N SER A 297 -3.50 -14.81 -11.50
CA SER A 297 -3.58 -16.24 -11.83
C SER A 297 -4.88 -16.50 -12.59
N ALA A 298 -4.80 -16.73 -13.90
CA ALA A 298 -5.95 -16.99 -14.76
C ALA A 298 -5.55 -17.86 -15.96
N LEU A 299 -6.52 -18.56 -16.55
CA LEU A 299 -6.33 -19.43 -17.72
C LEU A 299 -6.66 -18.77 -19.08
N ASP A 300 -7.34 -17.60 -19.06
CA ASP A 300 -7.80 -16.84 -20.25
C ASP A 300 -6.64 -16.45 -21.18
#